data_AF-A0ABB5URL0-F1
#
_entry.id   AF-A0ABB5URL0-F1
#
_cell.length_a   1.000
_cell.length_b   1.000
_cell.length_c   1.000
_cell.angle_alpha   90.00
_cell.angle_beta   90.00
_cell.angle_gamma   90.00
#
_symmetry.space_group_name_H-M   'P 1'
#
loop_
_entity.id
_entity.type
_entity.pdbx_description
1 polymer ?
#
loop_
_entity_poly.entity_id
_entity_poly.type
_entity_poly.pdbx_seq_one_letter_code
_entity_poly.pdbx_strand_id
1 'polypeptide(L)'
;MTVLLHEVPHEVGDFAILVQSGCSKKQAMRLQLLTAVGALAGTAFALLTEGGAAGSEVAGGTGPGWVLPFTAGGFIYVATVSVLPELLREASPLQSLLEVLGLLGGVVMMVLIAHLE
;
A
#
# COMPACT_ATOMS: atom_id res chain seq x y z
N MET A 1 16.74 0.67 -6.39
CA MET A 1 16.77 1.79 -5.42
C MET A 1 15.42 2.47 -5.35
N THR A 2 14.77 2.70 -6.49
CA THR A 2 13.40 3.25 -6.61
C THR A 2 12.34 2.41 -5.89
N VAL A 3 12.40 1.07 -5.99
CA VAL A 3 11.51 0.17 -5.21
C VAL A 3 11.63 0.38 -3.71
N LEU A 4 12.85 0.47 -3.19
CA LEU A 4 13.06 0.72 -1.75
C LEU A 4 12.51 2.08 -1.31
N LEU A 5 12.52 3.09 -2.19
CA LEU A 5 12.05 4.43 -1.86
C LEU A 5 10.52 4.54 -1.83
N HIS A 6 9.78 3.68 -2.54
CA HIS A 6 8.32 3.63 -2.43
C HIS A 6 7.81 2.63 -1.39
N GLU A 7 8.55 1.55 -1.14
CA GLU A 7 8.16 0.53 -0.14
C GLU A 7 8.35 1.05 1.30
N VAL A 8 9.42 1.79 1.59
CA VAL A 8 9.69 2.29 2.96
C VAL A 8 8.56 3.19 3.48
N PRO A 9 8.06 4.21 2.75
CA PRO A 9 6.90 4.99 3.17
C PRO A 9 5.64 4.13 3.34
N HIS A 10 5.44 3.14 2.46
CA HIS A 10 4.28 2.26 2.47
C HIS A 10 4.28 1.37 3.73
N GLU A 11 5.38 0.70 4.04
CA GLU A 11 5.53 -0.14 5.23
C GLU A 11 5.44 0.66 6.54
N VAL A 12 5.95 1.90 6.56
CA VAL A 12 5.82 2.80 7.71
C VAL A 12 4.35 3.24 7.91
N GLY A 13 3.61 3.47 6.82
CA GLY A 13 2.18 3.75 6.85
C GLY A 13 1.38 2.57 7.40
N ASP A 14 1.61 1.37 6.89
CA ASP A 14 0.94 0.15 7.36
C ASP A 14 1.21 -0.12 8.85
N PHE A 15 2.45 0.10 9.29
CA PHE A 15 2.81 -0.01 10.70
C PHE A 15 2.05 1.00 11.57
N ALA A 16 1.95 2.26 11.12
CA ALA A 16 1.21 3.29 11.83
C ALA A 16 -0.28 2.94 11.96
N ILE A 17 -0.91 2.46 10.89
CA ILE A 17 -2.32 2.02 10.88
C ILE A 17 -2.52 0.83 11.85
N LEU A 18 -1.63 -0.16 11.85
CA LEU A 18 -1.72 -1.32 12.75
C LEU A 18 -1.60 -0.92 14.22
N VAL A 19 -0.67 -0.02 14.54
CA VAL A 19 -0.53 0.48 15.92
C VAL A 19 -1.76 1.30 16.33
N GLN A 20 -2.27 2.13 15.43
CA GLN A 20 -3.45 2.97 15.70
C GLN A 20 -4.74 2.15 15.84
N SER A 21 -4.87 1.01 15.16
CA SER A 21 -5.98 0.07 15.33
C SER A 21 -5.92 -0.75 16.63
N GLY A 22 -4.92 -0.51 17.49
CA GLY A 22 -4.80 -1.11 18.82
C GLY A 22 -3.81 -2.27 18.93
N CYS A 23 -3.03 -2.56 17.88
CA CYS A 23 -1.98 -3.56 17.97
C CYS A 23 -0.78 -3.05 18.77
N SER A 24 -0.22 -3.91 19.63
CA SER A 24 1.09 -3.61 20.23
C SER A 24 2.19 -3.59 19.15
N LYS A 25 3.29 -2.85 19.37
CA LYS A 25 4.41 -2.75 18.40
C LYS A 25 4.92 -4.12 17.91
N LYS A 26 5.02 -5.10 18.83
CA LYS A 26 5.44 -6.47 18.50
C LYS A 26 4.39 -7.22 17.67
N GLN A 27 3.11 -6.96 17.91
CA GLN A 27 2.02 -7.55 17.14
C GLN A 27 1.95 -6.95 15.73
N ALA A 28 2.09 -5.63 15.59
CA ALA A 28 2.16 -4.97 14.29
C ALA A 28 3.30 -5.54 13.42
N MET A 29 4.51 -5.68 13.99
CA MET A 29 5.64 -6.30 13.29
C MET A 29 5.37 -7.74 12.85
N ARG A 30 4.71 -8.56 13.68
CA ARG A 30 4.36 -9.95 13.32
C ARG A 30 3.33 -10.01 12.20
N LEU A 31 2.37 -9.08 12.20
CA LEU A 31 1.35 -8.98 11.14
C LEU A 31 1.99 -8.56 9.81
N GLN A 32 2.91 -7.58 9.82
CA GLN A 32 3.66 -7.20 8.62
C GLN A 32 4.54 -8.32 8.09
N LEU A 33 5.17 -9.12 8.97
CA LEU A 33 5.90 -10.29 8.53
C LEU A 33 4.97 -11.34 7.90
N LEU A 34 3.77 -11.54 8.46
CA LEU A 34 2.79 -12.47 7.92
C LEU A 34 2.30 -12.03 6.54
N THR A 35 2.00 -10.73 6.35
CA THR A 35 1.59 -10.19 5.05
C THR A 35 2.72 -10.28 4.02
N ALA A 36 3.97 -10.01 4.42
CA ALA A 36 5.14 -10.19 3.54
C ALA A 36 5.31 -11.65 3.09
N VAL A 37 5.16 -12.61 4.00
CA VAL A 37 5.19 -14.04 3.64
C VAL A 37 4.02 -14.40 2.73
N GLY A 38 2.83 -13.83 2.97
CA GLY A 38 1.67 -13.99 2.09
C GLY A 38 1.91 -13.47 0.68
N ALA A 39 2.55 -12.30 0.54
CA ALA A 39 2.93 -11.73 -0.74
C ALA A 39 3.93 -12.64 -1.48
N LEU A 40 4.99 -13.10 -0.79
CA LEU A 40 5.96 -14.05 -1.35
C LEU A 40 5.31 -15.37 -1.80
N ALA A 41 4.39 -15.91 -1.00
CA ALA A 41 3.64 -17.12 -1.35
C ALA A 41 2.73 -16.90 -2.57
N GLY A 42 2.06 -15.76 -2.66
CA GLY A 42 1.24 -15.36 -3.81
C GLY A 42 2.06 -15.24 -5.09
N THR A 43 3.23 -14.59 -5.02
CA THR A 43 4.17 -14.50 -6.15
C THR A 43 4.68 -15.87 -6.56
N ALA A 44 5.07 -16.73 -5.60
CA ALA A 44 5.52 -18.09 -5.89
C ALA A 44 4.40 -18.92 -6.56
N PHE A 45 3.17 -18.83 -6.07
CA PHE A 45 2.03 -19.51 -6.66
C PHE A 45 1.77 -19.02 -8.09
N ALA A 46 1.76 -17.70 -8.32
CA ALA A 46 1.59 -17.12 -9.65
C ALA A 46 2.63 -17.66 -10.64
N LEU A 47 3.92 -17.63 -10.26
CA LEU A 47 5.03 -18.14 -11.09
C LEU A 47 4.91 -19.65 -11.36
N LEU A 48 4.46 -20.44 -10.38
CA LEU A 48 4.28 -21.89 -10.56
C LEU A 48 3.08 -22.23 -11.46
N THR A 49 2.01 -21.44 -11.40
CA THR A 49 0.84 -21.62 -12.27
C THR A 49 1.07 -21.18 -13.72
N GLU A 50 2.01 -20.26 -13.95
CA GLU A 50 2.42 -19.81 -15.30
C GLU A 50 3.51 -20.70 -15.94
N GLY A 51 3.88 -21.82 -15.31
CA GLY A 51 4.99 -22.71 -15.69
C GLY A 51 4.86 -23.39 -17.06
N GLY A 52 5.08 -22.62 -18.14
CA GLY A 52 5.24 -23.10 -19.52
C GLY A 52 5.68 -22.05 -20.54
N ALA A 53 5.46 -20.75 -20.29
CA ALA A 53 5.93 -19.69 -21.18
C ALA A 53 6.95 -18.82 -20.44
N ALA A 54 8.23 -19.06 -20.71
CA ALA A 54 9.26 -18.06 -20.53
C ALA A 54 8.92 -16.86 -21.43
N GLY A 55 8.15 -15.91 -20.91
CA GLY A 55 7.59 -14.82 -21.69
C GLY A 55 6.98 -13.75 -20.80
N SER A 56 7.86 -13.01 -20.12
CA SER A 56 7.88 -11.54 -20.14
C SER A 56 6.55 -10.76 -20.16
N GLU A 57 5.53 -11.09 -19.37
CA GLU A 57 4.31 -10.24 -19.29
C GLU A 57 3.83 -9.94 -17.85
N VAL A 58 4.46 -10.52 -16.81
CA VAL A 58 4.14 -10.15 -15.41
C VAL A 58 4.58 -8.72 -15.07
N ALA A 59 5.52 -8.15 -15.83
CA ALA A 59 5.92 -6.74 -15.74
C ALA A 59 5.01 -5.79 -16.54
N GLY A 60 4.01 -6.29 -17.29
CA GLY A 60 3.26 -5.53 -18.29
C GLY A 60 1.73 -5.50 -18.13
N GLY A 61 1.18 -5.98 -17.00
CA GLY A 61 -0.26 -5.84 -16.72
C GLY A 61 -1.15 -7.02 -17.17
N THR A 62 -0.59 -8.21 -17.42
CA THR A 62 -1.36 -9.42 -17.77
C THR A 62 -1.51 -10.43 -16.63
N GLY A 63 -1.38 -10.02 -15.37
CA GLY A 63 -2.00 -10.77 -14.27
C GLY A 63 -3.52 -10.85 -14.51
N PRO A 64 -4.28 -11.72 -13.80
CA PRO A 64 -5.74 -11.78 -13.98
C PRO A 64 -6.29 -10.36 -13.85
N GLY A 65 -6.90 -9.81 -14.91
CA GLY A 65 -7.18 -8.36 -15.05
C GLY A 65 -8.08 -7.75 -13.97
N TRP A 66 -8.50 -8.56 -13.00
CA TRP A 66 -9.30 -8.25 -11.84
C TRP A 66 -8.46 -7.99 -10.58
N VAL A 67 -7.21 -8.47 -10.52
CA VAL A 67 -6.34 -8.36 -9.33
C VAL A 67 -5.93 -6.90 -9.09
N LEU A 68 -5.55 -6.17 -10.13
CA LEU A 68 -5.20 -4.74 -10.03
C LEU A 68 -6.39 -3.87 -9.56
N PRO A 69 -7.58 -3.92 -10.18
CA PRO A 69 -8.71 -3.13 -9.69
C PRO A 69 -9.20 -3.60 -8.31
N PHE A 70 -9.08 -4.90 -7.98
CA PHE A 70 -9.41 -5.41 -6.64
C PHE A 70 -8.48 -4.85 -5.56
N THR A 71 -7.16 -4.91 -5.79
CA THR A 71 -6.16 -4.38 -4.85
C THR A 71 -6.24 -2.86 -4.72
N ALA A 72 -6.40 -2.13 -5.83
CA ALA A 72 -6.64 -0.69 -5.83
C ALA A 72 -7.91 -0.31 -5.05
N GLY A 73 -9.02 -1.03 -5.25
CA GLY A 73 -10.25 -0.85 -4.49
C GLY A 73 -10.07 -1.09 -2.99
N GLY A 74 -9.28 -2.10 -2.62
CA GLY A 74 -8.90 -2.37 -1.23
C GLY A 74 -8.15 -1.20 -0.57
N PHE A 75 -7.15 -0.64 -1.24
CA PHE A 75 -6.43 0.54 -0.73
C PHE A 75 -7.32 1.78 -0.62
N ILE A 76 -8.21 2.00 -1.60
CA ILE A 76 -9.20 3.09 -1.51
C ILE A 76 -10.13 2.90 -0.31
N TYR A 77 -10.59 1.67 -0.05
CA TYR A 77 -11.44 1.37 1.11
C TYR A 77 -10.72 1.67 2.43
N VAL A 78 -9.48 1.19 2.60
CA VAL A 78 -8.68 1.44 3.81
C VAL A 78 -8.46 2.95 3.99
N ALA A 79 -8.08 3.66 2.91
CA ALA A 79 -7.84 5.10 2.97
C ALA A 79 -9.11 5.90 3.34
N THR A 80 -10.27 5.56 2.76
CA THR A 80 -11.50 6.34 2.92
C THR A 80 -12.33 5.96 4.15
N VAL A 81 -12.32 4.70 4.55
CA VAL A 81 -13.17 4.20 5.66
C VAL A 81 -12.38 4.10 6.97
N SER A 82 -11.08 3.79 6.92
CA SER A 82 -10.28 3.61 8.13
C SER A 82 -9.42 4.84 8.46
N VAL A 83 -8.81 5.49 7.45
CA VAL A 83 -7.85 6.58 7.70
C VAL A 83 -8.52 7.96 7.67
N LEU A 84 -9.29 8.26 6.62
CA LEU A 84 -9.88 9.58 6.42
C LEU A 84 -10.82 10.03 7.55
N PRO A 85 -11.72 9.19 8.11
CA PRO A 85 -12.60 9.61 9.19
C PRO A 85 -11.84 9.89 10.49
N GLU A 86 -10.75 9.17 10.72
CA GLU A 86 -9.92 9.32 11.92
C GLU A 86 -9.08 10.61 11.86
N LEU A 87 -8.58 10.98 10.67
CA LEU A 87 -7.89 12.26 10.46
C LEU A 87 -8.83 13.46 10.68
N LEU A 88 -10.06 13.36 10.19
CA LEU A 88 -11.04 14.44 10.30
C LEU A 88 -11.73 14.51 11.67
N ARG A 89 -11.50 13.53 12.56
CA ARG A 89 -12.11 13.49 13.89
C ARG A 89 -11.46 14.56 14.77
N GLU A 90 -12.25 15.55 15.19
CA GLU A 90 -11.81 16.67 16.05
C GLU A 90 -10.83 17.67 15.38
N ALA A 91 -10.70 17.64 14.05
CA ALA A 91 -9.81 18.56 13.34
C ALA A 91 -10.38 19.99 13.29
N SER A 92 -9.53 20.97 13.63
CA SER A 92 -9.82 22.39 13.37
C SER A 92 -9.72 22.70 11.86
N PRO A 93 -10.37 23.76 11.33
CA PRO A 93 -10.34 24.05 9.89
C PRO A 93 -8.93 24.25 9.31
N LEU A 94 -7.99 24.77 10.12
CA LEU A 94 -6.58 24.85 9.73
C LEU A 94 -5.89 23.48 9.71
N GLN A 95 -6.23 22.61 10.65
CA GLN A 95 -5.67 21.27 10.70
C GLN A 95 -6.18 20.41 9.54
N SER A 96 -7.47 20.47 9.22
CA SER A 96 -8.01 19.82 8.02
C SER A 96 -7.37 20.35 6.74
N LEU A 97 -7.06 21.66 6.65
CA LEU A 97 -6.31 22.20 5.52
C LEU A 97 -4.89 21.61 5.44
N LEU A 98 -4.18 21.50 6.57
CA LEU A 98 -2.85 20.87 6.62
C LEU A 98 -2.89 19.38 6.27
N GLU A 99 -3.93 18.65 6.69
CA GLU A 99 -4.14 17.24 6.34
C GLU A 99 -4.40 17.07 4.84
N VAL A 100 -5.23 17.93 4.23
CA VAL A 100 -5.45 17.94 2.78
C VAL A 100 -4.16 18.26 2.03
N LEU A 101 -3.38 19.25 2.49
CA LEU A 101 -2.07 19.57 1.90
C LEU A 101 -1.07 18.41 2.08
N GLY A 102 -1.09 17.73 3.22
CA GLY A 102 -0.27 16.54 3.46
C GLY A 102 -0.65 15.38 2.55
N LEU A 103 -1.95 15.16 2.33
CA LEU A 103 -2.48 14.14 1.42
C LEU A 103 -2.11 14.45 -0.04
N LEU A 104 -2.28 15.70 -0.48
CA LEU A 104 -1.82 16.17 -1.80
C LEU A 104 -0.30 16.03 -1.95
N GLY A 105 0.47 16.36 -0.90
CA GLY A 105 1.91 16.16 -0.86
C GLY A 105 2.31 14.69 -1.03
N GLY A 106 1.59 13.78 -0.38
CA GLY A 106 1.75 12.33 -0.55
C GLY A 106 1.48 11.88 -1.99
N VAL A 107 0.40 12.38 -2.61
CA VAL A 107 0.07 12.10 -4.03
C VAL A 107 1.18 12.62 -4.95
N VAL A 108 1.63 13.86 -4.76
CA VAL A 108 2.72 14.45 -5.56
C VAL A 108 4.01 13.64 -5.41
N MET A 109 4.33 13.19 -4.19
CA MET A 109 5.48 12.33 -3.94
C MET A 109 5.36 11.00 -4.71
N MET A 110 4.20 10.34 -4.68
CA MET A 110 3.96 9.11 -5.45
C MET A 110 4.06 9.36 -6.96
N VAL A 111 3.53 10.47 -7.48
CA VAL A 111 3.64 10.84 -8.90
C VAL A 111 5.09 11.12 -9.31
N LEU A 112 5.86 11.78 -8.44
CA LEU A 112 7.28 12.06 -8.68
C LEU A 112 8.09 10.76 -8.71
N ILE A 113 7.87 9.87 -7.75
CA ILE A 113 8.47 8.53 -7.79
C ILE A 113 8.08 7.82 -9.07
N ALA A 114 6.81 7.95 -9.50
CA ALA A 114 6.32 7.32 -10.72
C ALA A 114 6.92 7.85 -12.03
N HIS A 115 7.44 9.07 -12.03
CA HIS A 115 8.19 9.61 -13.17
C HIS A 115 9.69 9.32 -13.09
N LEU A 116 10.19 8.87 -11.94
CA LEU A 116 11.60 8.53 -11.69
C LEU A 116 11.88 7.02 -11.80
N GLU A 117 10.83 6.19 -11.83
CA GLU A 117 10.87 4.76 -12.18
C GLU A 117 10.86 4.51 -13.69
#